data_AF-H5TPH8-F1
#
_entry.id   AF-H5TPH8-F1
#
_cell.length_a   1.000
_cell.length_b   1.000
_cell.length_c   1.000
_cell.angle_alpha   90.00
_cell.angle_beta   90.00
_cell.angle_gamma   90.00
#
_symmetry.space_group_name_H-M   'P 1'
#
loop_
_entity.id
_entity.type
_entity.pdbx_description
1 polymer ?
#
loop_
_entity_poly.entity_id
_entity_poly.type
_entity_poly.pdbx_seq_one_letter_code
_entity_poly.pdbx_strand_id
1 'polypeptide(L)'
;MTSSGFWAAIREVFPDTREQRCWFHKQANVLAALPKSAHPNAIKAMQEIYNAEDEHHARQAITAFEKAYSAKYPKAVAKIVDDDDVLLEFYRYPAEHWIHLRTTNPIESTFATVRLRTKVTKGPGSRAAGIAMAYKLIEAAQSKWRAVNAQHLVKLVRDGATFEKGKLVEPDPNSDSEEAA
;
A
#
# COMPACT_ATOMS: atom_id res chain seq x y z
N MET A 1 5.08 6.85 -10.17
CA MET A 1 4.00 7.70 -10.72
C MET A 1 2.89 7.77 -9.70
N THR A 2 2.70 8.94 -9.12
CA THR A 2 1.52 9.27 -8.32
C THR A 2 0.87 10.42 -9.09
N SER A 3 -0.22 10.15 -9.82
CA SER A 3 -0.89 11.24 -10.53
C SER A 3 -1.60 12.09 -9.49
N SER A 4 -1.14 13.32 -9.28
CA SER A 4 -1.79 14.27 -8.37
C SER A 4 -3.28 14.43 -8.69
N GLY A 5 -3.66 14.25 -9.97
CA GLY A 5 -5.06 14.25 -10.42
C GLY A 5 -5.90 13.06 -9.95
N PHE A 6 -5.32 11.88 -9.68
CA PHE A 6 -6.09 10.74 -9.18
C PHE A 6 -6.61 11.00 -7.77
N TRP A 7 -5.73 11.41 -6.86
CA TRP A 7 -6.13 11.68 -5.47
C TRP A 7 -6.99 12.94 -5.33
N ALA A 8 -6.82 13.92 -6.21
CA ALA A 8 -7.77 15.03 -6.30
C ALA A 8 -9.19 14.54 -6.64
N ALA A 9 -9.34 13.69 -7.66
CA ALA A 9 -10.63 13.12 -8.03
C ALA A 9 -11.22 12.19 -6.94
N ILE A 10 -10.39 11.39 -6.27
CA ILE A 10 -10.85 10.54 -5.16
C ILE A 10 -11.39 11.39 -4.00
N ARG A 11 -10.70 12.48 -3.62
CA ARG A 11 -11.18 13.37 -2.55
C ARG A 11 -12.48 14.10 -2.91
N GLU A 12 -12.71 14.36 -4.19
CA GLU A 12 -13.96 14.96 -4.67
C GLU A 12 -15.15 13.98 -4.59
N VAL A 13 -14.95 12.72 -5.00
CA VAL A 13 -16.04 11.73 -5.12
C VAL A 13 -16.23 10.90 -3.84
N PHE A 14 -15.15 10.64 -3.10
CA PHE A 14 -15.13 9.79 -1.90
C PHE A 14 -14.28 10.46 -0.81
N PRO A 15 -14.78 11.54 -0.18
CA PRO A 15 -13.99 12.38 0.74
C PRO A 15 -13.44 11.63 1.94
N ASP A 16 -14.11 10.55 2.38
CA ASP A 16 -13.69 9.74 3.53
C ASP A 16 -12.61 8.70 3.17
N THR A 17 -12.21 8.60 1.90
CA THR A 17 -11.19 7.63 1.46
C THR A 17 -9.82 8.04 1.99
N ARG A 18 -9.20 7.16 2.76
CA ARG A 18 -7.86 7.37 3.30
C ARG A 18 -6.80 7.05 2.27
N GLU A 19 -5.85 7.96 2.08
CA GLU A 19 -4.80 7.83 1.09
C GLU A 19 -3.70 6.88 1.57
N GLN A 20 -3.43 5.82 0.78
CA GLN A 20 -2.29 4.95 0.99
C GLN A 20 -1.35 4.91 -0.22
N ARG A 21 -0.05 5.06 0.03
CA ARG A 21 1.01 4.88 -0.97
C ARG A 21 1.57 3.47 -0.94
N CYS A 22 1.82 2.94 -2.13
CA CYS A 22 2.36 1.60 -2.29
C CYS A 22 3.86 1.53 -2.01
N TRP A 23 4.27 0.68 -1.07
CA TRP A 23 5.68 0.46 -0.70
C TRP A 23 6.55 -0.05 -1.85
N PHE A 24 6.01 -0.84 -2.78
CA PHE A 24 6.76 -1.29 -3.96
C PHE A 24 7.25 -0.12 -4.83
N HIS A 25 6.34 0.80 -5.17
CA HIS A 25 6.67 1.98 -5.96
C HIS A 25 7.50 2.97 -5.16
N LYS A 26 7.25 3.09 -3.86
CA LYS A 26 8.04 3.93 -2.96
C LYS A 26 9.49 3.47 -2.89
N GLN A 27 9.74 2.17 -2.69
CA GLN A 27 11.06 1.57 -2.69
C GLN A 27 11.79 1.87 -4.01
N ALA A 28 11.15 1.71 -5.17
CA ALA A 28 11.75 2.06 -6.45
C ALA A 28 12.16 3.55 -6.53
N ASN A 29 11.32 4.46 -6.02
CA ASN A 29 11.64 5.89 -5.98
C ASN A 29 12.84 6.21 -5.07
N VAL A 30 12.94 5.54 -3.92
CA VAL A 30 14.07 5.68 -2.98
C VAL A 30 15.36 5.17 -3.63
N LEU A 31 15.34 3.96 -4.22
CA LEU A 31 16.51 3.36 -4.85
C LEU A 31 17.00 4.15 -6.06
N ALA A 32 16.11 4.83 -6.78
CA ALA A 32 16.48 5.74 -7.87
C ALA A 32 17.29 6.96 -7.40
N ALA A 33 17.21 7.32 -6.11
CA ALA A 33 17.97 8.40 -5.49
C ALA A 33 19.24 7.91 -4.76
N LEU A 34 19.61 6.63 -4.91
CA LEU A 34 20.75 6.00 -4.22
C LEU A 34 21.71 5.33 -5.21
N PRO A 35 23.02 5.29 -4.92
CA PRO A 35 23.95 4.47 -5.68
C PRO A 35 23.64 2.98 -5.48
N LYS A 36 23.87 2.17 -6.52
CA LYS A 36 23.58 0.71 -6.50
C LYS A 36 24.25 -0.03 -5.33
N SER A 37 25.42 0.42 -4.90
CA SER A 37 26.14 -0.15 -3.75
C SER A 37 25.39 0.00 -2.42
N ALA A 38 24.53 1.02 -2.28
CA ALA A 38 23.71 1.24 -1.09
C ALA A 38 22.37 0.48 -1.12
N HIS A 39 21.96 -0.05 -2.28
CA HIS A 39 20.63 -0.66 -2.46
C HIS A 39 20.35 -1.80 -1.47
N PRO A 40 21.24 -2.77 -1.23
CA PRO A 40 20.94 -3.88 -0.33
C PRO A 40 20.59 -3.42 1.10
N ASN A 41 21.34 -2.45 1.63
CA ASN A 41 21.11 -1.93 2.98
C ASN A 41 19.88 -1.02 3.03
N ALA A 42 19.62 -0.24 1.98
CA ALA A 42 18.43 0.60 1.90
C ALA A 42 17.15 -0.23 1.81
N ILE A 43 17.17 -1.35 1.07
CA ILE A 43 16.05 -2.30 1.01
C ILE A 43 15.76 -2.88 2.39
N LYS A 44 16.80 -3.35 3.10
CA LYS A 44 16.64 -3.87 4.47
C LYS A 44 16.06 -2.79 5.40
N ALA A 45 16.60 -1.58 5.36
CA ALA A 45 16.09 -0.49 6.21
C ALA A 45 14.63 -0.11 5.89
N MET A 46 14.21 -0.15 4.61
CA MET A 46 12.79 0.02 4.27
C MET A 46 11.94 -1.17 4.72
N GLN A 47 12.46 -2.39 4.66
CA GLN A 47 11.80 -3.59 5.17
C GLN A 47 11.55 -3.51 6.68
N GLU A 48 12.47 -2.93 7.46
CA GLU A 48 12.24 -2.68 8.89
C GLU A 48 11.06 -1.74 9.12
N ILE A 49 10.80 -0.79 8.22
CA ILE A 49 9.67 0.15 8.35
C ILE A 49 8.34 -0.58 8.11
N TYR A 50 8.15 -1.18 6.94
CA TYR A 50 6.83 -1.73 6.56
C TYR A 50 6.55 -3.12 7.14
N ASN A 51 7.55 -3.77 7.76
CA ASN A 51 7.36 -5.00 8.52
C ASN A 51 7.43 -4.77 10.05
N ALA A 52 7.49 -3.53 10.51
CA ALA A 52 7.46 -3.23 11.93
C ALA A 52 6.19 -3.77 12.61
N GLU A 53 6.28 -4.00 13.92
CA GLU A 53 5.20 -4.57 14.74
C GLU A 53 3.93 -3.72 14.72
N ASP A 54 4.07 -2.40 14.74
CA ASP A 54 2.97 -1.44 14.65
C ASP A 54 3.46 -0.10 14.07
N GLU A 55 2.54 0.86 13.94
CA GLU A 55 2.83 2.20 13.41
C GLU A 55 3.91 2.92 14.22
N HIS A 56 3.91 2.78 15.54
CA HIS A 56 4.89 3.44 16.40
C HIS A 56 6.30 2.91 16.13
N HIS A 57 6.47 1.59 16.06
CA HIS A 57 7.76 0.99 15.69
C HIS A 57 8.16 1.34 14.24
N ALA A 58 7.20 1.44 13.32
CA ALA A 58 7.47 1.88 11.95
C ALA A 58 8.01 3.31 11.90
N ARG A 59 7.44 4.24 12.69
CA ARG A 59 7.94 5.61 12.82
C ARG A 59 9.34 5.68 13.43
N GLN A 60 9.64 4.83 14.41
CA GLN A 60 11.00 4.70 14.92
C GLN A 60 11.99 4.20 13.85
N ALA A 61 11.56 3.24 13.01
CA ALA A 61 12.36 2.77 11.89
C ALA A 61 12.57 3.84 10.81
N ILE A 62 11.59 4.74 10.58
CA ILE A 62 11.75 5.91 9.71
C ILE A 62 12.81 6.86 10.28
N THR A 63 12.77 7.17 11.57
CA THR A 63 13.79 7.99 12.24
C THR A 63 15.18 7.37 12.12
N ALA A 64 15.30 6.04 12.26
CA ALA A 64 16.56 5.33 12.05
C ALA A 64 17.04 5.40 10.59
N PHE A 65 16.14 5.27 9.61
CA PHE A 65 16.43 5.43 8.20
C PHE A 65 16.93 6.86 7.91
N GLU A 66 16.22 7.88 8.39
CA GLU A 66 16.62 9.28 8.25
C GLU A 66 18.02 9.52 8.83
N LYS A 67 18.29 9.07 10.05
CA LYS A 67 19.61 9.21 10.67
C LYS A 67 20.72 8.54 9.85
N ALA A 68 20.45 7.37 9.27
CA ALA A 68 21.44 6.62 8.51
C ALA A 68 21.75 7.24 7.13
N TYR A 69 20.76 7.85 6.47
CA TYR A 69 20.88 8.28 5.07
C TYR A 69 20.89 9.80 4.86
N SER A 70 20.39 10.62 5.79
CA SER A 70 20.19 12.08 5.62
C SER A 70 21.46 12.84 5.25
N ALA A 71 22.59 12.52 5.89
CA ALA A 71 23.86 13.22 5.67
C ALA A 71 24.39 13.09 4.24
N LYS A 72 24.11 11.98 3.54
CA LYS A 72 24.63 11.71 2.18
C LYS A 72 23.55 11.72 1.11
N TYR A 73 22.33 11.34 1.46
CA TYR A 73 21.24 11.07 0.53
C TYR A 73 19.93 11.73 1.00
N PRO A 74 19.90 13.05 1.24
CA PRO A 74 18.71 13.74 1.72
C PRO A 74 17.51 13.59 0.78
N LYS A 75 17.76 13.50 -0.55
CA LYS A 75 16.70 13.25 -1.53
C LYS A 75 16.05 11.87 -1.39
N ALA A 76 16.79 10.86 -0.95
CA ALA A 76 16.26 9.51 -0.72
C ALA A 76 15.42 9.47 0.56
N VAL A 77 15.88 10.17 1.62
CA VAL A 77 15.14 10.33 2.88
C VAL A 77 13.82 11.05 2.67
N ALA A 78 13.83 12.18 1.95
CA ALA A 78 12.63 12.95 1.65
C ALA A 78 11.54 12.09 0.96
N LYS A 79 11.93 11.07 0.16
CA LYS A 79 10.94 10.16 -0.43
C LYS A 79 10.14 9.41 0.63
N ILE A 80 10.68 9.12 1.80
CA ILE A 80 9.96 8.43 2.88
C ILE A 80 9.31 9.46 3.80
N VAL A 81 10.08 10.41 4.33
CA VAL A 81 9.62 11.36 5.36
C VAL A 81 8.47 12.24 4.86
N ASP A 82 8.51 12.72 3.62
CA ASP A 82 7.46 13.59 3.08
C ASP A 82 6.11 12.85 2.87
N ASP A 83 6.11 11.52 2.88
CA ASP A 83 4.96 10.66 2.60
C ASP A 83 4.74 9.64 3.73
N ASP A 84 5.26 9.85 4.94
CA ASP A 84 5.26 8.84 6.01
C ASP A 84 3.85 8.43 6.44
N ASP A 85 2.96 9.39 6.67
CA ASP A 85 1.57 9.14 7.06
C ASP A 85 0.84 8.26 6.04
N VAL A 86 0.93 8.59 4.75
CA VAL A 86 0.29 7.82 3.68
C VAL A 86 1.00 6.49 3.39
N LEU A 87 2.27 6.33 3.80
CA LEU A 87 2.98 5.05 3.72
C LEU A 87 2.63 4.11 4.87
N LEU A 88 2.28 4.66 6.02
CA LEU A 88 1.95 3.92 7.24
C LEU A 88 0.44 3.75 7.44
N GLU A 89 -0.41 4.37 6.62
CA GLU A 89 -1.88 4.26 6.69
C GLU A 89 -2.38 2.81 6.80
N PHE A 90 -1.67 1.84 6.20
CA PHE A 90 -2.07 0.43 6.29
C PHE A 90 -2.07 -0.13 7.73
N TYR A 91 -1.33 0.47 8.67
CA TYR A 91 -1.31 0.06 10.08
C TYR A 91 -2.63 0.31 10.82
N ARG A 92 -3.53 1.14 10.25
CA ARG A 92 -4.87 1.43 10.78
C ARG A 92 -5.92 0.37 10.45
N TYR A 93 -5.53 -0.69 9.76
CA TYR A 93 -6.39 -1.82 9.40
C TYR A 93 -5.97 -3.08 10.19
N PRO A 94 -6.75 -4.17 10.16
CA PRO A 94 -6.38 -5.41 10.85
C PRO A 94 -4.98 -5.91 10.50
N ALA A 95 -4.24 -6.41 11.49
CA ALA A 95 -2.87 -6.91 11.29
C ALA A 95 -2.79 -8.02 10.23
N GLU A 96 -3.83 -8.84 10.13
CA GLU A 96 -3.96 -9.91 9.14
C GLU A 96 -3.97 -9.37 7.71
N HIS A 97 -4.39 -8.12 7.51
CA HIS A 97 -4.52 -7.49 6.19
C HIS A 97 -3.23 -6.80 5.75
N TRP A 98 -2.33 -6.43 6.67
CA TRP A 98 -1.12 -5.65 6.38
C TRP A 98 -0.25 -6.26 5.29
N ILE A 99 -0.09 -7.59 5.27
CA ILE A 99 0.67 -8.30 4.24
C ILE A 99 0.13 -8.06 2.82
N HIS A 100 -1.19 -7.90 2.68
CA HIS A 100 -1.86 -7.62 1.41
C HIS A 100 -1.79 -6.15 1.05
N LEU A 101 -1.87 -5.27 2.04
CA LEU A 101 -1.87 -3.81 1.85
C LEU A 101 -0.47 -3.25 1.54
N ARG A 102 0.60 -3.82 2.10
CA ARG A 102 1.97 -3.34 1.89
C ARG A 102 2.65 -3.88 0.63
N THR A 103 2.05 -4.85 -0.05
CA THR A 103 2.62 -5.46 -1.27
C THR A 103 1.72 -5.23 -2.47
N THR A 104 2.27 -5.39 -3.67
CA THR A 104 1.48 -5.35 -4.92
C THR A 104 1.03 -6.73 -5.37
N ASN A 105 1.34 -7.79 -4.62
CA ASN A 105 1.04 -9.17 -5.03
C ASN A 105 -0.43 -9.41 -5.41
N PRO A 106 -1.44 -8.89 -4.68
CA PRO A 106 -2.85 -9.05 -5.08
C PRO A 106 -3.15 -8.46 -6.48
N ILE A 107 -2.47 -7.38 -6.84
CA ILE A 107 -2.63 -6.71 -8.14
C ILE A 107 -1.78 -7.44 -9.20
N GLU A 108 -0.50 -7.65 -8.92
CA GLU A 108 0.47 -8.22 -9.86
C GLU A 108 0.13 -9.66 -10.25
N SER A 109 -0.36 -10.47 -9.32
CA SER A 109 -0.79 -11.84 -9.60
C SER A 109 -1.99 -11.87 -10.55
N THR A 110 -2.96 -10.96 -10.37
CA THR A 110 -4.12 -10.81 -11.23
C THR A 110 -3.72 -10.46 -12.67
N PHE A 111 -2.78 -9.54 -12.85
CA PHE A 111 -2.32 -9.10 -14.17
C PHE A 111 -1.21 -9.98 -14.78
N ALA A 112 -0.67 -10.96 -14.05
CA ALA A 112 0.42 -11.81 -14.53
C ALA A 112 0.04 -12.56 -15.83
N THR A 113 -1.13 -13.17 -15.86
CA THR A 113 -1.63 -13.92 -17.04
C THR A 113 -1.86 -13.01 -18.24
N VAL A 114 -2.41 -11.81 -18.01
CA VAL A 114 -2.63 -10.81 -19.07
C VAL A 114 -1.29 -10.43 -19.71
N ARG A 115 -0.30 -10.05 -18.91
CA ARG A 115 1.04 -9.67 -19.41
C ARG A 115 1.73 -10.80 -20.14
N LEU A 116 1.66 -12.03 -19.60
CA LEU A 116 2.21 -13.20 -20.27
C LEU A 116 1.60 -13.37 -21.66
N ARG A 117 0.26 -13.33 -21.76
CA ARG A 117 -0.43 -13.53 -23.03
C ARG A 117 -0.18 -12.40 -24.01
N THR A 118 -0.16 -11.15 -23.56
CA THR A 118 0.19 -9.99 -24.40
C THR A 118 1.61 -10.12 -24.96
N LYS A 119 2.58 -10.56 -24.15
CA LYS A 119 3.96 -10.78 -24.60
C LYS A 119 4.07 -11.91 -25.64
N VAL A 120 3.41 -13.04 -25.40
CA VAL A 120 3.44 -14.22 -26.30
C VAL A 120 2.76 -13.92 -27.65
N THR A 121 1.64 -13.21 -27.63
CA THR A 121 0.87 -12.85 -28.85
C THR A 121 1.48 -11.70 -29.64
N LYS A 122 2.57 -11.09 -29.14
CA LYS A 122 3.17 -9.85 -29.69
C LYS A 122 2.16 -8.70 -29.81
N GLY A 123 1.24 -8.64 -28.85
CA GLY A 123 0.19 -7.63 -28.78
C GLY A 123 -1.13 -8.08 -29.42
N PRO A 124 -2.23 -7.37 -29.11
CA PRO A 124 -3.58 -7.80 -29.48
C PRO A 124 -4.01 -7.41 -30.91
N GLY A 125 -3.15 -6.75 -31.70
CA GLY A 125 -3.48 -6.27 -33.05
C GLY A 125 -4.44 -5.06 -33.10
N SER A 126 -5.25 -4.82 -32.07
CA SER A 126 -6.05 -3.60 -31.91
C SER A 126 -6.36 -3.30 -30.43
N ARG A 127 -6.77 -2.06 -30.12
CA ARG A 127 -7.20 -1.67 -28.77
C ARG A 127 -8.40 -2.51 -28.30
N ALA A 128 -9.40 -2.70 -29.15
CA ALA A 128 -10.60 -3.46 -28.82
C ALA A 128 -10.27 -4.91 -28.47
N ALA A 129 -9.42 -5.55 -29.29
CA ALA A 129 -8.94 -6.91 -29.02
C ALA A 129 -8.13 -6.99 -27.72
N GLY A 130 -7.35 -5.93 -27.39
CA GLY A 130 -6.58 -5.86 -26.16
C GLY A 130 -7.47 -5.82 -24.92
N ILE A 131 -8.52 -4.99 -24.94
CA ILE A 131 -9.49 -4.90 -23.85
C ILE A 131 -10.24 -6.22 -23.70
N ALA A 132 -10.71 -6.81 -24.81
CA ALA A 132 -11.41 -8.10 -24.77
C ALA A 132 -10.53 -9.23 -24.21
N MET A 133 -9.25 -9.28 -24.62
CA MET A 133 -8.28 -10.24 -24.09
C MET A 133 -8.05 -10.05 -22.60
N ALA A 134 -7.80 -8.83 -22.14
CA ALA A 134 -7.59 -8.54 -20.73
C ALA A 134 -8.83 -8.92 -19.90
N TYR A 135 -10.02 -8.52 -20.36
CA TYR A 135 -11.30 -8.86 -19.72
C TYR A 135 -11.46 -10.38 -19.56
N LYS A 136 -11.32 -11.15 -20.66
CA LYS A 136 -11.52 -12.61 -20.61
C LYS A 136 -10.48 -13.34 -19.78
N LEU A 137 -9.23 -12.88 -19.77
CA LEU A 137 -8.19 -13.48 -18.94
C LEU A 137 -8.41 -13.18 -17.45
N ILE A 138 -8.87 -11.98 -17.10
CA ILE A 138 -9.21 -11.61 -15.72
C ILE A 138 -10.47 -12.36 -15.27
N GLU A 139 -11.50 -12.44 -16.12
CA GLU A 139 -12.74 -13.18 -15.88
C GLU A 139 -12.46 -14.67 -15.60
N ALA A 140 -11.51 -15.29 -16.33
CA ALA A 140 -11.10 -16.66 -16.06
C ALA A 140 -10.29 -16.78 -14.75
N ALA A 141 -9.39 -15.83 -14.49
CA ALA A 141 -8.52 -15.83 -13.31
C ALA A 141 -9.30 -15.66 -11.99
N GLN A 142 -10.40 -14.90 -12.00
CA GLN A 142 -11.15 -14.57 -10.79
C GLN A 142 -11.65 -15.79 -10.01
N SER A 143 -11.93 -16.90 -10.72
CA SER A 143 -12.40 -18.16 -10.12
C SER A 143 -11.39 -18.80 -9.16
N LYS A 144 -10.12 -18.39 -9.23
CA LYS A 144 -9.01 -18.94 -8.43
C LYS A 144 -8.42 -17.92 -7.46
N TRP A 145 -9.02 -16.74 -7.33
CA TRP A 145 -8.51 -15.73 -6.40
C TRP A 145 -8.67 -16.20 -4.96
N ARG A 146 -7.59 -16.04 -4.19
CA ARG A 146 -7.59 -16.32 -2.77
C ARG A 146 -8.16 -15.12 -2.03
N ALA A 147 -9.03 -15.38 -1.05
CA ALA A 147 -9.48 -14.35 -0.14
C ALA A 147 -8.30 -13.73 0.64
N VAL A 148 -8.48 -12.48 1.08
CA VAL A 148 -7.57 -11.85 2.03
C VAL A 148 -7.57 -12.64 3.34
N ASN A 149 -6.47 -12.57 4.10
CA ASN A 149 -6.41 -13.21 5.40
C ASN A 149 -7.47 -12.57 6.32
N ALA A 150 -8.13 -13.38 7.17
CA ALA A 150 -9.22 -12.92 8.01
C ALA A 150 -10.30 -12.12 7.25
N GLN A 151 -10.83 -12.70 6.16
CA GLN A 151 -11.83 -12.05 5.29
C GLN A 151 -13.08 -11.51 6.01
N HIS A 152 -13.46 -12.12 7.13
CA HIS A 152 -14.61 -11.67 7.92
C HIS A 152 -14.42 -10.25 8.50
N LEU A 153 -13.18 -9.82 8.72
CA LEU A 153 -12.85 -8.47 9.20
C LEU A 153 -13.06 -7.38 8.15
N VAL A 154 -13.19 -7.74 6.86
CA VAL A 154 -13.48 -6.76 5.78
C VAL A 154 -14.79 -6.04 6.04
N LYS A 155 -15.78 -6.71 6.64
CA LYS A 155 -17.04 -6.05 7.03
C LYS A 155 -16.78 -4.93 8.05
N LEU A 156 -16.00 -5.20 9.09
CA LEU A 156 -15.69 -4.22 10.13
C LEU A 156 -14.93 -3.01 9.56
N VAL A 157 -13.98 -3.24 8.67
CA VAL A 157 -13.27 -2.16 7.96
C VAL A 157 -14.25 -1.30 7.16
N ARG A 158 -15.19 -1.93 6.43
CA ARG A 158 -16.22 -1.22 5.65
C ARG A 158 -17.21 -0.45 6.52
N ASP A 159 -17.49 -0.95 7.73
CA ASP A 159 -18.38 -0.32 8.69
C ASP A 159 -17.67 0.80 9.49
N GLY A 160 -16.38 1.07 9.23
CA GLY A 160 -15.63 2.15 9.87
C GLY A 160 -15.08 1.81 11.26
N ALA A 161 -14.95 0.52 11.60
CA ALA A 161 -14.37 0.11 12.87
C ALA A 161 -12.92 0.58 13.02
N THR A 162 -12.53 0.93 14.25
CA THR A 162 -11.17 1.39 14.56
C THR A 162 -10.27 0.23 14.94
N PHE A 163 -9.05 0.23 14.42
CA PHE A 163 -8.02 -0.73 14.78
C PHE A 163 -6.79 -0.01 15.33
N GLU A 164 -6.35 -0.41 16.51
CA GLU A 164 -5.12 0.06 17.14
C GLU A 164 -4.12 -1.08 17.19
N LYS A 165 -2.89 -0.85 16.69
CA LYS A 165 -1.86 -1.89 16.54
C LYS A 165 -2.38 -3.14 15.84
N GLY A 166 -3.28 -2.94 14.87
CA GLY A 166 -3.90 -4.00 14.07
C GLY A 166 -4.97 -4.84 14.79
N LYS A 167 -5.40 -4.44 15.98
CA LYS A 167 -6.47 -5.10 16.75
C LYS A 167 -7.71 -4.22 16.82
N LEU A 168 -8.89 -4.84 16.75
CA LEU A 168 -10.16 -4.14 16.86
C LEU A 168 -10.25 -3.46 18.23
N VAL A 169 -10.58 -2.17 18.24
CA VAL A 169 -10.92 -1.41 19.44
C VAL A 169 -12.43 -1.34 19.53
N GLU A 170 -13.00 -1.87 20.61
CA GLU A 170 -14.42 -1.69 20.89
C GLU A 170 -14.69 -0.22 21.24
N PRO A 171 -15.78 0.38 20.74
CA PRO A 171 -16.15 1.74 21.12
C PRO A 171 -16.30 1.84 22.64
N ASP A 172 -15.68 2.85 23.26
CA ASP A 172 -15.87 3.12 24.68
C ASP A 172 -17.32 3.59 24.90
N PRO A 173 -18.14 2.87 25.68
CA PRO A 173 -19.52 3.28 25.94
C PRO A 173 -19.66 4.62 26.67
N ASN A 174 -18.56 5.20 27.18
CA ASN A 174 -18.56 6.48 27.90
C ASN A 174 -18.09 7.70 27.07
N SER A 175 -17.60 7.54 25.84
CA SER A 175 -17.03 8.68 25.08
C SER A 175 -18.06 9.72 24.62
N ASP A 176 -19.34 9.38 24.60
CA ASP A 176 -20.42 10.28 24.16
C ASP A 176 -20.96 11.19 25.27
N SER A 177 -20.38 11.12 26.48
CA SER A 177 -20.90 11.85 27.66
C SER A 177 -20.21 13.18 27.98
N GLU A 178 -19.16 13.57 27.25
CA GLU A 178 -18.40 14.81 27.54
C GLU A 178 -18.61 15.97 26.54
N GLU A 179 -19.33 15.78 25.43
CA GLU A 179 -19.59 16.86 24.46
C GLU A 179 -20.91 17.63 24.67
N ALA A 180 -21.60 17.40 25.80
CA ALA A 180 -22.80 18.14 26.19
C ALA A 180 -22.65 18.75 27.60
N ALA A 181 -21.75 19.73 27.76
CA ALA A 181 -21.69 20.61 28.92
C ALA A 181 -21.37 22.05 28.52
#